data_AF-A0A183HAT0-F1
#
_entry.id   AF-A0A183HAT0-F1
#
_cell.length_a   1.000
_cell.length_b   1.000
_cell.length_c   1.000
_cell.angle_alpha   90.00
_cell.angle_beta   90.00
_cell.angle_gamma   90.00
#
_symmetry.space_group_name_H-M   'P 1'
#
loop_
_entity.id
_entity.type
_entity.pdbx_description
1 polymer ?
#
loop_
_entity_poly.entity_id
_entity_poly.type
_entity_poly.pdbx_seq_one_letter_code
_entity_poly.pdbx_strand_id
1 'polypeptide(L)'
;TNVSHKIPKKWCNQLAINIIPAILIGPFVIAFYTYKTYVSAGSLGIGIIYGYFVIGVIVNKFLLSPMVKWNARVEKAEGDFRYKHVSIRNNAESIAFYEAEPFEQYECNRIFMLLWWRQFKFMCWKLPNLCKFIKYQIRTC
;
A
#
# COMPACT_ATOMS: atom_id res chain seq x y z
N THR A 1 -0.28 -18.09 21.86
CA THR A 1 -1.41 -18.68 21.12
C THR A 1 -2.47 -17.69 20.65
N ASN A 2 -2.68 -16.52 21.29
CA ASN A 2 -3.68 -15.51 20.85
C ASN A 2 -3.34 -14.69 19.58
N VAL A 3 -2.06 -14.64 19.15
CA VAL A 3 -1.62 -13.77 18.04
C VAL A 3 -1.88 -14.41 16.66
N SER A 4 -1.67 -15.73 16.50
CA SER A 4 -1.88 -16.42 15.22
C SER A 4 -3.31 -16.28 14.68
N HIS A 5 -4.31 -16.23 15.57
CA HIS A 5 -5.71 -16.11 15.14
C HIS A 5 -6.13 -14.67 14.81
N LYS A 6 -5.36 -13.65 15.22
CA LYS A 6 -5.74 -12.23 15.09
C LYS A 6 -5.40 -11.65 13.70
N ILE A 7 -4.33 -12.12 13.06
CA ILE A 7 -3.89 -11.65 11.74
C ILE A 7 -4.91 -11.96 10.64
N PRO A 8 -5.39 -13.20 10.44
CA PRO A 8 -6.37 -13.50 9.38
C PRO A 8 -7.71 -12.79 9.60
N LYS A 9 -8.14 -12.63 10.86
CA LYS A 9 -9.36 -11.89 11.20
C LYS A 9 -9.30 -10.41 10.79
N LYS A 10 -8.14 -9.76 10.95
CA LYS A 10 -7.95 -8.36 10.54
C LYS A 10 -8.10 -8.17 9.04
N TRP A 11 -7.44 -9.01 8.23
CA TRP A 11 -7.54 -8.94 6.77
C TRP A 11 -8.95 -9.24 6.27
N CYS A 12 -9.60 -10.27 6.85
CA CYS A 12 -10.99 -10.60 6.52
C CYS A 12 -11.94 -9.44 6.85
N ASN A 13 -11.76 -8.79 7.99
CA ASN A 13 -12.57 -7.64 8.39
C ASN A 13 -12.35 -6.41 7.49
N GLN A 14 -11.11 -6.14 7.08
CA GLN A 14 -10.80 -5.03 6.17
C GLN A 14 -11.41 -5.24 4.77
N LEU A 15 -11.34 -6.47 4.25
CA LEU A 15 -12.00 -6.85 3.01
C LEU A 15 -13.52 -6.66 3.12
N ALA A 16 -14.11 -7.18 4.20
CA ALA A 16 -15.56 -7.16 4.40
C ALA A 16 -16.14 -5.76 4.56
N ILE A 17 -15.51 -4.91 5.35
CA ILE A 17 -16.05 -3.59 5.69
C ILE A 17 -15.81 -2.56 4.57
N ASN A 18 -14.66 -2.59 3.90
CA ASN A 18 -14.28 -1.51 2.98
C ASN A 18 -14.43 -1.85 1.50
N ILE A 19 -14.16 -3.11 1.10
CA ILE A 19 -14.04 -3.47 -0.32
C ILE A 19 -15.36 -4.04 -0.87
N ILE A 20 -16.03 -4.90 -0.10
CA ILE A 20 -17.32 -5.50 -0.49
C ILE A 20 -18.41 -4.46 -0.79
N PRO A 21 -18.68 -3.46 0.07
CA PRO A 21 -19.77 -2.50 -0.20
C PRO A 21 -19.50 -1.64 -1.43
N ALA A 22 -18.25 -1.27 -1.68
CA ALA A 22 -17.87 -0.50 -2.87
C ALA A 22 -18.09 -1.31 -4.16
N ILE A 23 -17.79 -2.61 -4.14
CA ILE A 23 -18.04 -3.52 -5.27
C ILE A 23 -19.53 -3.73 -5.52
N LEU A 24 -20.35 -3.78 -4.46
CA LEU A 24 -21.79 -4.00 -4.58
C LEU A 24 -22.53 -2.75 -5.09
N ILE A 25 -22.20 -1.58 -4.54
CA ILE A 25 -22.90 -0.31 -4.84
C ILE A 25 -22.41 0.29 -6.17
N GLY A 26 -21.14 0.12 -6.52
CA GLY A 26 -20.53 0.65 -7.73
C GLY A 26 -21.30 0.38 -9.04
N PRO A 27 -21.55 -0.88 -9.44
CA PRO A 27 -22.19 -1.19 -10.71
C PRO A 27 -23.65 -0.70 -10.78
N PHE A 28 -24.36 -0.70 -9.66
CA PHE A 28 -25.73 -0.18 -9.58
C PHE A 28 -25.77 1.33 -9.87
N VAL A 29 -24.88 2.08 -9.24
CA VAL A 29 -24.74 3.52 -9.45
C VAL A 29 -24.36 3.81 -10.90
N ILE A 30 -23.35 3.11 -11.44
CA ILE A 30 -22.89 3.30 -12.82
C ILE A 30 -24.03 3.06 -13.82
N ALA A 31 -24.82 2.00 -13.65
CA ALA A 31 -25.95 1.69 -14.53
C ALA A 31 -27.03 2.78 -14.51
N PHE A 32 -27.43 3.25 -13.32
CA PHE A 32 -28.46 4.29 -13.18
C PHE A 32 -28.05 5.63 -13.81
N TYR A 33 -26.81 6.07 -13.58
CA TYR A 33 -26.29 7.31 -14.16
C TYR A 33 -26.05 7.20 -15.67
N THR A 34 -25.66 6.03 -16.16
CA THR A 34 -25.51 5.79 -17.60
C THR A 34 -26.86 5.96 -18.31
N TYR A 35 -27.94 5.44 -17.74
CA TYR A 35 -29.30 5.60 -18.28
C TYR A 35 -29.73 7.08 -18.31
N LYS A 36 -29.54 7.81 -17.21
CA LYS A 36 -29.84 9.25 -17.15
C LYS A 36 -29.06 10.05 -18.21
N THR A 37 -27.80 9.69 -18.44
CA THR A 37 -26.93 10.37 -19.41
C THR A 37 -27.32 10.05 -20.84
N TYR A 38 -27.77 8.81 -21.13
CA TYR A 38 -28.29 8.43 -22.45
C TYR A 38 -29.46 9.32 -22.89
N VAL A 39 -30.40 9.55 -21.97
CA VAL A 39 -31.60 10.35 -22.24
C VAL A 39 -31.26 11.82 -22.45
N SER A 40 -30.24 12.35 -21.76
CA SER A 40 -29.94 13.79 -21.79
C SER A 40 -28.91 14.19 -22.87
N ALA A 41 -27.94 13.33 -23.19
CA ALA A 41 -26.80 13.67 -24.05
C ALA A 41 -26.68 12.80 -25.32
N GLY A 42 -27.55 11.78 -25.48
CA GLY A 42 -27.49 10.85 -26.59
C GLY A 42 -26.29 9.90 -26.56
N SER A 43 -26.10 9.14 -27.64
CA SER A 43 -25.08 8.08 -27.74
C SER A 43 -23.64 8.58 -27.73
N LEU A 44 -23.38 9.80 -28.23
CA LEU A 44 -22.04 10.40 -28.29
C LEU A 44 -21.48 10.71 -26.89
N GLY A 45 -22.31 11.22 -25.97
CA GLY A 45 -21.86 11.56 -24.61
C GLY A 45 -21.36 10.34 -23.83
N ILE A 46 -22.01 9.20 -24.02
CA ILE A 46 -21.64 7.93 -23.38
C ILE A 46 -20.30 7.42 -23.91
N GLY A 47 -20.07 7.51 -25.22
CA GLY A 47 -18.80 7.10 -25.83
C GLY A 47 -17.60 7.84 -25.21
N ILE A 48 -17.74 9.14 -24.95
CA ILE A 48 -16.67 9.96 -24.35
C ILE A 48 -16.43 9.57 -22.89
N ILE A 49 -17.50 9.37 -22.10
CA ILE A 49 -17.38 8.99 -20.68
C ILE A 49 -16.68 7.64 -20.52
N TYR A 50 -17.10 6.64 -21.28
CA TYR A 50 -16.45 5.33 -21.25
C TYR A 50 -15.02 5.38 -21.79
N GLY A 51 -14.76 6.18 -22.84
CA GLY A 51 -13.40 6.41 -23.33
C GLY A 51 -12.48 6.99 -22.26
N TYR A 52 -12.93 8.02 -21.55
CA TYR A 52 -12.18 8.61 -20.43
C TYR A 52 -11.96 7.62 -19.29
N PHE A 53 -12.98 6.82 -18.96
CA PHE A 53 -12.88 5.78 -17.93
C PHE A 53 -11.82 4.72 -18.28
N VAL A 54 -11.82 4.21 -19.52
CA VAL A 54 -10.84 3.20 -19.97
C VAL A 54 -9.42 3.76 -19.89
N ILE A 55 -9.19 4.98 -20.38
CA ILE A 55 -7.88 5.64 -20.31
C ILE A 55 -7.46 5.81 -18.83
N GLY A 56 -8.37 6.28 -17.97
CA GLY A 56 -8.12 6.43 -16.54
C GLY A 56 -7.77 5.12 -15.85
N VAL A 57 -8.45 4.01 -16.16
CA VAL A 57 -8.16 2.69 -15.61
C VAL A 57 -6.78 2.19 -16.05
N ILE A 58 -6.42 2.37 -17.32
CA ILE A 58 -5.10 1.96 -17.84
C ILE A 58 -3.98 2.72 -17.12
N VAL A 59 -4.11 4.04 -17.00
CA VAL A 59 -3.13 4.89 -16.31
C VAL A 59 -3.02 4.51 -14.83
N ASN A 60 -4.16 4.36 -14.13
CA ASN A 60 -4.17 3.95 -12.72
C ASN A 60 -3.53 2.57 -12.52
N LYS A 61 -3.86 1.58 -13.36
CA LYS A 61 -3.28 0.23 -13.28
C LYS A 61 -1.76 0.25 -13.48
N PHE A 62 -1.26 1.10 -14.39
CA PHE A 62 0.16 1.26 -14.62
C PHE A 62 0.89 1.88 -13.42
N LEU A 63 0.28 2.86 -12.73
CA LEU A 63 0.82 3.48 -11.51
C LEU A 63 0.77 2.55 -10.28
N LEU A 64 -0.33 1.82 -10.10
CA LEU A 64 -0.54 0.91 -8.96
C LEU A 64 0.39 -0.32 -9.01
N SER A 65 0.61 -0.89 -10.20
CA SER A 65 1.42 -2.12 -10.38
C SER A 65 2.84 -2.05 -9.77
N PRO A 66 3.67 -1.03 -10.04
CA PRO A 66 4.96 -0.90 -9.39
C PRO A 66 4.82 -0.61 -7.91
N MET A 67 3.89 0.26 -7.50
CA MET A 67 3.74 0.68 -6.10
C MET A 67 3.50 -0.52 -5.18
N VAL A 68 2.62 -1.45 -5.56
CA VAL A 68 2.32 -2.65 -4.78
C VAL A 68 3.53 -3.57 -4.67
N LYS A 69 4.28 -3.75 -5.77
CA LYS A 69 5.53 -4.55 -5.77
C LYS A 69 6.59 -3.98 -4.83
N TRP A 70 6.75 -2.65 -4.79
CA TRP A 70 7.68 -2.00 -3.87
C TRP A 70 7.22 -2.12 -2.41
N ASN A 71 5.92 -1.92 -2.15
CA ASN A 71 5.35 -2.04 -0.82
C ASN A 71 5.55 -3.45 -0.23
N ALA A 72 5.35 -4.49 -1.04
CA ALA A 72 5.60 -5.87 -0.62
C ALA A 72 7.07 -6.13 -0.25
N ARG A 73 8.03 -5.50 -0.96
CA ARG A 73 9.47 -5.62 -0.64
C ARG A 73 9.84 -4.90 0.66
N VAL A 74 9.18 -3.80 0.96
CA VAL A 74 9.35 -3.05 2.21
C VAL A 74 8.79 -3.86 3.38
N GLU A 75 7.56 -4.36 3.25
CA GLU A 75 6.90 -5.16 4.30
C GLU A 75 7.68 -6.43 4.63
N LYS A 76 8.21 -7.13 3.61
CA LYS A 76 9.07 -8.30 3.83
C LYS A 76 10.30 -7.95 4.67
N ALA A 77 10.95 -6.84 4.31
CA ALA A 77 12.17 -6.42 4.97
C ALA A 77 11.89 -5.98 6.42
N GLU A 78 10.79 -5.25 6.65
CA GLU A 78 10.32 -4.92 8.00
C GLU A 78 10.05 -6.18 8.83
N GLY A 79 9.51 -7.23 8.19
CA GLY A 79 9.37 -8.56 8.76
C GLY A 79 10.71 -9.17 9.20
N ASP A 80 11.73 -9.13 8.33
CA ASP A 80 13.07 -9.68 8.61
C ASP A 80 13.74 -8.99 9.80
N PHE A 81 13.61 -7.66 9.91
CA PHE A 81 14.13 -6.90 11.06
C PHE A 81 13.40 -7.23 12.36
N ARG A 82 12.06 -7.33 12.31
CA ARG A 82 11.26 -7.75 13.47
C ARG A 82 11.65 -9.15 13.93
N TYR A 83 11.90 -10.05 12.99
CA TYR A 83 12.36 -11.40 13.30
C TYR A 83 13.73 -11.38 13.98
N LYS A 84 14.73 -10.67 13.43
CA LYS A 84 16.07 -10.55 14.04
C LYS A 84 15.99 -9.94 15.44
N HIS A 85 15.19 -8.90 15.64
CA HIS A 85 15.01 -8.26 16.96
C HIS A 85 14.41 -9.22 17.99
N VAL A 86 13.43 -10.05 17.59
CA VAL A 86 12.86 -11.08 18.48
C VAL A 86 13.89 -12.17 18.77
N SER A 87 14.70 -12.58 17.78
CA SER A 87 15.75 -13.57 17.95
C SER A 87 16.83 -13.12 18.96
N ILE A 88 17.29 -11.86 18.88
CA ILE A 88 18.27 -11.30 19.83
C ILE A 88 17.72 -11.35 21.25
N ARG A 89 16.45 -10.94 21.45
CA ARG A 89 15.80 -10.98 22.76
C ARG A 89 15.69 -12.38 23.33
N ASN A 90 15.38 -13.38 22.49
CA ASN A 90 15.25 -14.76 22.93
C ASN A 90 16.60 -15.40 23.28
N ASN A 91 17.71 -14.93 22.69
CA ASN A 91 19.06 -15.47 22.87
C ASN A 91 19.98 -14.53 23.68
N ALA A 92 19.42 -13.58 24.42
CA ALA A 92 20.18 -12.53 25.10
C ALA A 92 21.20 -13.10 26.11
N GLU A 93 20.84 -14.16 26.83
CA GLU A 93 21.71 -14.83 27.80
C GLU A 93 22.94 -15.44 27.14
N SER A 94 22.75 -16.15 26.01
CA SER A 94 23.86 -16.75 25.26
C SER A 94 24.76 -15.68 24.64
N ILE A 95 24.19 -14.60 24.11
CA ILE A 95 24.97 -13.49 23.52
C ILE A 95 25.85 -12.83 24.59
N ALA A 96 25.32 -12.62 25.80
CA ALA A 96 26.09 -12.07 26.92
C ALA A 96 27.19 -13.04 27.40
N PHE A 97 26.91 -14.34 27.44
CA PHE A 97 27.89 -15.36 27.85
C PHE A 97 29.08 -15.51 26.89
N TYR A 98 28.84 -15.35 25.59
CA TYR A 98 29.88 -15.41 24.55
C TYR A 98 30.50 -14.05 24.19
N GLU A 99 30.12 -12.96 24.87
CA GLU A 99 30.53 -11.58 24.54
C GLU A 99 30.32 -11.20 23.05
N ALA A 100 29.29 -11.78 22.42
CA ALA A 100 29.01 -11.62 20.99
C ALA A 100 28.19 -10.36 20.64
N GLU A 101 28.02 -9.43 21.58
CA GLU A 101 27.26 -8.19 21.43
C GLU A 101 27.69 -7.34 20.20
N PRO A 102 28.98 -7.01 19.97
CA PRO A 102 29.37 -6.12 18.89
C PRO A 102 29.06 -6.70 17.51
N PHE A 103 29.13 -8.03 17.37
CA PHE A 103 28.77 -8.73 16.13
C PHE A 103 27.27 -8.63 15.84
N GLU A 104 26.43 -8.92 16.83
CA GLU A 104 24.97 -8.83 16.71
C GLU A 104 24.48 -7.39 16.46
N GLN A 105 25.14 -6.41 17.08
CA GLN A 105 24.87 -4.98 16.84
C GLN A 105 25.21 -4.58 15.40
N TYR A 106 26.37 -4.98 14.88
CA TYR A 106 26.77 -4.70 13.49
C TYR A 106 25.77 -5.30 12.49
N GLU A 107 25.38 -6.56 12.70
CA GLU A 107 24.39 -7.25 11.87
C GLU A 107 23.01 -6.60 11.92
N CYS A 108 22.55 -6.20 13.11
CA CYS A 108 21.30 -5.48 13.28
C CYS A 108 21.32 -4.12 12.56
N ASN A 109 22.40 -3.36 12.69
CA ASN A 109 22.57 -2.08 12.02
C ASN A 109 22.57 -2.22 10.49
N ARG A 110 23.20 -3.27 9.96
CA ARG A 110 23.19 -3.59 8.52
C ARG A 110 21.77 -3.83 8.00
N ILE A 111 20.98 -4.65 8.70
CA ILE A 111 19.59 -4.94 8.31
C ILE A 111 18.75 -3.66 8.42
N PHE A 112 18.93 -2.88 9.49
CA PHE A 112 18.23 -1.62 9.70
C PHE A 112 18.52 -0.61 8.58
N MET A 113 19.77 -0.43 8.16
CA MET A 113 20.12 0.46 7.05
C MET A 113 19.45 0.04 5.74
N LEU A 114 19.36 -1.28 5.46
CA LEU A 114 18.64 -1.79 4.29
C LEU A 114 17.15 -1.45 4.33
N LEU A 115 16.52 -1.54 5.51
CA LEU A 115 15.12 -1.11 5.70
C LEU A 115 14.94 0.37 5.50
N TRP A 116 15.78 1.15 6.16
CA TRP A 116 15.74 2.59 6.12
C TRP A 116 15.84 3.07 4.67
N TRP A 117 16.80 2.55 3.91
CA TRP A 117 16.96 2.91 2.51
C TRP A 117 15.75 2.53 1.65
N ARG A 118 15.15 1.36 1.88
CA ARG A 118 13.93 0.92 1.17
C ARG A 118 12.73 1.81 1.50
N GLN A 119 12.52 2.14 2.78
CA GLN A 119 11.45 3.03 3.24
C GLN A 119 11.65 4.47 2.73
N PHE A 120 12.88 4.97 2.80
CA PHE A 120 13.23 6.31 2.31
C PHE A 120 13.00 6.41 0.79
N LYS A 121 13.49 5.44 0.01
CA LYS A 121 13.25 5.39 -1.43
C LYS A 121 11.76 5.31 -1.78
N PHE A 122 10.98 4.56 -1.00
CA PHE A 122 9.52 4.50 -1.15
C PHE A 122 8.83 5.84 -0.84
N MET A 123 9.21 6.51 0.26
CA MET A 123 8.70 7.84 0.61
C MET A 123 9.08 8.90 -0.43
N CYS A 124 10.33 8.90 -0.91
CA CYS A 124 10.77 9.76 -2.00
C CYS A 124 9.98 9.54 -3.30
N TRP A 125 9.51 8.32 -3.55
CA TRP A 125 8.66 8.03 -4.71
C TRP A 125 7.20 8.50 -4.50
N LYS A 126 6.72 8.56 -3.25
CA LYS A 126 5.40 9.14 -2.91
C LYS A 126 5.37 10.66 -2.93
N LEU A 127 6.47 11.31 -2.54
CA LEU A 127 6.62 12.77 -2.46
C LEU A 127 6.29 13.55 -3.74
N PRO A 128 6.68 13.14 -4.97
CA PRO A 128 6.34 13.90 -6.18
C PRO A 128 4.82 13.98 -6.43
N ASN A 129 4.06 12.95 -6.06
CA ASN A 129 2.60 12.96 -6.18
C ASN A 129 1.94 13.81 -5.07
N LEU A 130 2.51 13.81 -3.85
CA LEU A 130 2.01 14.63 -2.74
C LEU A 130 2.27 16.13 -2.98
N CYS A 131 3.47 16.50 -3.42
CA CYS A 131 3.80 17.89 -3.76
C CYS A 131 3.00 18.41 -4.96
N LYS A 132 2.73 17.58 -5.97
CA LYS A 132 1.83 17.98 -7.07
C LYS A 132 0.40 18.19 -6.59
N PHE A 133 -0.12 17.33 -5.71
CA PHE A 133 -1.48 17.45 -5.17
C PHE A 133 -1.64 18.69 -4.27
N ILE A 134 -0.65 18.97 -3.42
CA ILE A 134 -0.60 20.18 -2.56
C ILE A 134 -0.51 21.45 -3.42
N LYS A 135 0.30 21.43 -4.49
CA LYS A 135 0.44 22.57 -5.41
C LYS A 135 -0.80 22.81 -6.28
N TYR A 136 -1.58 21.76 -6.56
CA TYR A 136 -2.88 21.90 -7.22
C TYR A 136 -3.94 22.45 -6.26
N GLN A 137 -4.05 21.91 -5.04
CA GLN A 137 -4.99 22.42 -4.01
C GLN A 137 -4.76 23.91 -3.69
N ILE A 138 -3.50 24.35 -3.53
CA ILE A 138 -3.16 25.75 -3.26
C ILE A 138 -3.42 26.70 -4.45
N ARG A 139 -3.50 26.19 -5.69
CA ARG A 139 -3.79 27.00 -6.89
C ARG A 139 -5.30 27.12 -7.18
N THR A 140 -6.13 26.37 -6.47
CA THR A 140 -7.60 26.40 -6.61
C THR A 140 -8.31 27.07 -5.42
N CYS A 141 -7.54 27.52 -4.42
CA CYS A 141 -7.94 28.50 -3.41
C CYS A 141 -7.39 29.88 -3.81
#